data_AF-Q0SN11-F1
#
_entry.id   AF-Q0SN11-F1
#
_cell.length_a   1.000
_cell.length_b   1.000
_cell.length_c   1.000
_cell.angle_alpha   90.00
_cell.angle_beta   90.00
_cell.angle_gamma   90.00
#
_symmetry.space_group_name_H-M   'P 1'
#
loop_
_entity.id
_entity.type
_entity.pdbx_description
1 polymer ?
#
loop_
_entity_poly.entity_id
_entity_poly.type
_entity_poly.pdbx_seq_one_letter_code
_entity_poly.pdbx_strand_id
1 'polypeptide(L)' 'MEKNREIISKNNINVEVFLIRSLIGKLNKKVKVLKALGLNKIGDKKVHFLNQSIKGMLNETINMILLSEVSNV' A
#
# COMPACT_ATOMS: atom_id res chain seq x y z
N MET A 1 7.44 9.85 -5.18
CA MET A 1 6.18 9.07 -5.09
C MET A 1 5.57 8.73 -6.44
N GLU A 2 6.18 9.16 -7.54
CA GLU A 2 5.79 8.82 -8.90
C GLU A 2 5.78 7.30 -9.16
N LYS A 3 6.82 6.60 -8.69
CA LYS A 3 6.92 5.13 -8.75
C LYS A 3 5.69 4.39 -8.18
N ASN A 4 5.10 4.88 -7.07
CA ASN A 4 3.90 4.25 -6.51
C ASN A 4 2.70 4.39 -7.46
N ARG A 5 2.56 5.54 -8.14
CA ARG A 5 1.47 5.78 -9.09
C ARG A 5 1.60 4.90 -10.32
N GLU A 6 2.82 4.73 -10.82
CA GLU A 6 3.11 3.83 -11.95
C GLU A 6 2.69 2.38 -11.62
N ILE A 7 3.06 1.89 -10.43
CA ILE A 7 2.69 0.53 -10.00
C ILE A 7 1.18 0.39 -9.84
N ILE A 8 0.49 1.39 -9.27
CA ILE A 8 -0.97 1.37 -9.11
C ILE A 8 -1.70 1.40 -10.47
N SER A 9 -1.08 1.98 -11.50
CA SER A 9 -1.65 1.99 -12.87
C SER A 9 -1.73 0.59 -13.47
N LYS A 10 -0.76 -0.29 -13.15
CA LYS A 10 -0.75 -1.69 -13.61
C LYS A 10 -1.94 -2.49 -13.06
N ASN A 11 -2.38 -3.53 -13.77
CA ASN A 11 -3.50 -4.39 -13.37
C ASN A 11 -3.03 -5.85 -13.20
N ASN A 12 -3.69 -6.60 -12.31
CA ASN A 12 -3.51 -8.05 -12.16
C ASN A 12 -2.08 -8.49 -11.81
N ILE A 13 -1.36 -7.69 -11.03
CA ILE A 13 -0.01 -8.02 -10.54
C ILE A 13 0.00 -8.13 -9.02
N ASN A 14 0.98 -8.87 -8.49
CA ASN A 14 1.27 -8.89 -7.06
C ASN A 14 2.21 -7.75 -6.69
N VAL A 15 1.86 -7.03 -5.62
CA VAL A 15 2.66 -5.91 -5.11
C VAL A 15 2.95 -6.10 -3.63
N GLU A 16 4.22 -5.90 -3.26
CA GLU A 16 4.62 -5.72 -1.87
C GLU A 16 4.37 -4.27 -1.47
N VAL A 17 3.59 -4.10 -0.42
CA VAL A 17 3.30 -2.81 0.22
C VAL A 17 4.11 -2.73 1.49
N PHE A 18 4.94 -1.70 1.61
CA PHE A 18 5.79 -1.45 2.77
C PHE A 18 5.39 -0.14 3.46
N LEU A 19 5.14 -0.18 4.77
CA LEU A 19 4.76 1.01 5.55
C LEU A 19 6.00 1.80 5.97
N ILE A 20 6.26 2.92 5.29
CA ILE A 20 7.44 3.78 5.52
C ILE A 20 7.20 4.90 6.55
N ARG A 21 5.95 5.18 6.91
CA ARG A 21 5.60 6.27 7.85
C ARG A 21 4.77 5.74 9.01
N SER A 22 4.99 6.33 10.19
CA SER A 22 4.20 6.01 11.39
C SER A 22 2.72 6.39 11.22
N LEU A 23 1.85 5.61 11.87
CA LEU A 23 0.41 5.85 11.98
C LEU A 23 0.07 6.97 12.97
N ILE A 24 1.02 7.39 13.81
CA ILE A 24 0.82 8.41 14.85
C ILE A 24 0.46 9.75 14.22
N GLY A 25 -0.60 10.39 14.73
CA GLY A 25 -1.09 11.70 14.26
C GLY A 25 -1.69 11.67 12.85
N LYS A 26 -2.02 10.48 12.31
CA LYS A 26 -2.67 10.36 11.00
C LYS A 26 -4.19 10.30 11.15
N LEU A 27 -4.88 10.75 10.10
CA LEU A 27 -6.34 10.70 10.03
C LEU A 27 -6.82 9.27 10.25
N ASN A 28 -7.86 9.11 11.07
CA ASN A 28 -8.46 7.81 11.40
C ASN A 28 -8.84 7.00 10.15
N LYS A 29 -9.30 7.67 9.08
CA LYS A 29 -9.59 7.04 7.78
C LYS A 29 -8.35 6.33 7.20
N LYS A 30 -7.20 7.01 7.15
CA LYS A 30 -5.93 6.44 6.65
C LYS A 30 -5.45 5.29 7.53
N VAL A 31 -5.56 5.44 8.84
CA VAL A 31 -5.20 4.37 9.79
C VAL A 31 -6.04 3.12 9.57
N LYS A 32 -7.36 3.26 9.36
CA LYS A 32 -8.25 2.13 9.03
C LYS A 32 -7.85 1.43 7.73
N VAL A 33 -7.54 2.20 6.68
CA VAL A 33 -7.11 1.64 5.38
C VAL A 33 -5.79 0.88 5.51
N LEU A 34 -4.80 1.43 6.22
CA LEU A 34 -3.51 0.76 6.44
C LEU A 34 -3.66 -0.53 7.24
N LYS A 35 -4.48 -0.51 8.30
CA LYS A 35 -4.82 -1.72 9.06
C LYS A 35 -5.53 -2.77 8.19
N ALA A 36 -6.43 -2.36 7.30
CA ALA A 36 -7.09 -3.27 6.36
C ALA A 36 -6.11 -3.88 5.34
N LEU A 37 -5.07 -3.15 4.96
CA LEU A 37 -3.94 -3.68 4.17
C LEU A 37 -2.99 -4.57 5.00
N GLY A 38 -3.22 -4.74 6.30
CA GLY A 38 -2.38 -5.53 7.20
C GLY A 38 -1.09 -4.82 7.64
N LEU A 39 -1.05 -3.48 7.56
CA LEU A 39 0.10 -2.66 7.94
C LEU A 39 -0.16 -1.98 9.29
N ASN A 40 0.37 -2.55 10.37
CA ASN A 40 0.07 -2.12 11.74
C ASN A 40 1.17 -1.25 12.34
N LYS A 41 2.43 -1.52 12.03
CA LYS A 41 3.59 -0.77 12.51
C LYS A 41 4.50 -0.36 11.35
N ILE A 42 5.27 0.71 11.58
CA ILE A 42 6.29 1.13 10.63
C ILE A 42 7.26 -0.03 10.35
N GLY A 43 7.61 -0.24 9.09
CA GLY A 43 8.43 -1.38 8.68
C GLY A 43 7.65 -2.66 8.32
N ASP A 44 6.32 -2.69 8.52
CA ASP A 44 5.52 -3.83 8.07
C ASP A 44 5.50 -3.94 6.54
N LYS A 45 5.54 -5.18 6.05
CA LYS A 45 5.45 -5.55 4.63
C LYS A 45 4.31 -6.52 4.40
N LYS A 46 3.54 -6.33 3.35
CA LYS A 46 2.51 -7.28 2.95
C LYS A 46 2.35 -7.33 1.43
N VAL A 47 2.22 -8.54 0.89
CA VAL A 47 1.91 -8.76 -0.52
C VAL A 47 0.41 -8.76 -0.74
N HIS A 48 -0.04 -8.02 -1.75
CA HIS A 48 -1.43 -7.93 -2.18
C HIS A 48 -1.55 -8.10 -3.68
N PHE A 49 -2.63 -8.74 -4.13
CA PHE A 49 -2.99 -8.78 -5.53
C PHE A 49 -3.69 -7.46 -5.92
N LEU A 50 -3.19 -6.77 -6.94
CA LEU A 50 -3.78 -5.52 -7.42
C LEU A 50 -5.12 -5.75 -8.12
N ASN A 51 -6.20 -5.63 -7.33
CA ASN A 51 -7.56 -5.45 -7.81
C ASN A 51 -8.03 -3.99 -7.61
N GLN A 52 -9.21 -3.64 -8.11
CA GLN A 52 -9.76 -2.29 -8.02
C GLN A 52 -9.91 -1.80 -6.56
N SER A 53 -10.29 -2.69 -5.64
CA SER A 53 -10.44 -2.37 -4.21
C SER A 53 -9.10 -2.05 -3.55
N ILE A 54 -8.06 -2.88 -3.78
CA ILE A 54 -6.70 -2.65 -3.29
C ILE A 54 -6.18 -1.33 -3.88
N LYS A 55 -6.34 -1.08 -5.18
CA LYS A 55 -5.92 0.19 -5.80
C LYS A 55 -6.52 1.42 -5.13
N GLY A 56 -7.82 1.39 -4.80
CA GLY A 56 -8.48 2.46 -4.05
C GLY A 56 -7.83 2.69 -2.68
N MET A 57 -7.51 1.62 -1.96
CA MET A 57 -6.84 1.69 -0.66
C MET A 57 -5.40 2.22 -0.75
N LEU A 58 -4.64 1.79 -1.76
CA LEU A 58 -3.27 2.25 -1.99
C LEU A 58 -3.25 3.74 -2.38
N ASN A 59 -4.20 4.20 -3.19
CA ASN A 59 -4.31 5.62 -3.57
C ASN A 59 -4.54 6.54 -2.36
N GLU A 60 -5.42 6.16 -1.44
CA GLU A 60 -5.69 6.95 -0.21
C GLU A 60 -4.44 7.08 0.69
N THR A 61 -3.57 6.07 0.65
CA THR A 61 -2.42 5.90 1.55
C THR A 61 -1.07 6.08 0.87
N ILE A 62 -1.05 6.51 -0.40
CA ILE A 62 0.14 6.55 -1.27
C ILE A 62 1.34 7.29 -0.67
N ASN A 63 1.07 8.28 0.20
CA ASN A 63 2.10 9.08 0.88
C ASN A 63 2.76 8.41 2.08
N MET A 64 2.27 7.24 2.47
CA MET A 64 2.72 6.50 3.66
C MET A 64 3.35 5.16 3.32
N ILE A 65 3.18 4.69 2.09
CA ILE A 65 3.61 3.36 1.66
C ILE A 65 4.69 3.46 0.57
N LEU A 66 5.49 2.42 0.47
CA LEU A 66 6.34 2.15 -0.67
C LEU A 66 5.82 0.88 -1.36
N LEU A 67 5.66 0.95 -2.68
CA LEU A 67 5.21 -0.17 -3.48
C LEU A 67 6.39 -0.77 -4.26
N SER A 68 6.45 -2.10 -4.27
CA SER A 68 7.35 -2.88 -5.10
C SER A 68 6.56 -3.97 -5.81
N GLU A 69 6.82 -4.18 -7.10
CA GLU A 69 6.25 -5.30 -7.83
C GLU A 69 6.96 -6.60 -7.43
N VAL A 70 6.19 -7.63 -7.13
CA VAL A 70 6.72 -8.95 -6.77
C VAL A 70 6.33 -9.93 -7.86
N SER A 71 7.30 -10.29 -8.68
CA SER A 71 7.21 -11.41 -9.60
C SER A 71 7.48 -12.70 -8.83
N ASN A 72 6.54 -13.12 -7.99
CA ASN A 72 6.59 -14.50 -7.50
C ASN A 72 6.13 -15.42 -8.64
N VAL A 73 7.17 -15.97 -9.26
CA VAL A 73 7.31 -17.18 -10.10
C VAL A 73 6.06 -18.00 -10.32
#